data_AF-A0A8H5CSL4-F1
#
_entry.id   AF-A0A8H5CSL4-F1
#
_cell.length_a   1.000
_cell.length_b   1.000
_cell.length_c   1.000
_cell.angle_alpha   90.00
_cell.angle_beta   90.00
_cell.angle_gamma   90.00
#
_symmetry.space_group_name_H-M   'P 1'
#
loop_
_entity.id
_entity.type
_entity.pdbx_description
1 polymer ?
#
loop_
_entity_poly.entity_id
_entity_poly.type
_entity_poly.pdbx_seq_one_letter_code
_entity_poly.pdbx_strand_id
1 'polypeptide(L)'
;MMSTEKERISERDIVVNQFKFCAKHGDELCQSCCCDHRMSNNVTIEEELGDMSEFLETEVEERQPLNAYALGAVAALHTEESFQCEKHKSVDCSTCFDWISIIKREAEEVEESGRWMGKRNSLQEKLESGALNLTDVAPSMVGESSVGVAQAVLSA
;
A
#
# COMPACT_ATOMS: atom_id res chain seq x y z
N MET A 1 15.55 28.64 -36.82
CA MET A 1 14.56 28.70 -35.72
C MET A 1 14.92 27.59 -34.77
N MET A 2 15.52 27.95 -33.64
CA MET A 2 16.04 26.99 -32.67
C MET A 2 14.85 26.36 -31.95
N SER A 3 14.73 25.04 -32.08
CA SER A 3 13.81 24.23 -31.29
C SER A 3 14.09 24.50 -29.83
N THR A 4 13.10 25.00 -29.09
CA THR A 4 13.19 25.12 -27.64
C THR A 4 13.10 23.71 -27.06
N GLU A 5 14.25 23.07 -26.89
CA GLU A 5 14.46 21.93 -25.99
C GLU A 5 14.31 22.39 -24.53
N LYS A 6 13.11 22.87 -24.17
CA LYS A 6 12.73 22.98 -22.78
C LYS A 6 12.49 21.53 -22.34
N GLU A 7 13.45 21.05 -21.55
CA GLU A 7 13.55 19.74 -20.93
C GLU A 7 12.18 19.09 -20.72
N ARG A 8 11.92 18.02 -21.47
CA ARG A 8 10.84 17.09 -21.15
C ARG A 8 11.23 16.38 -19.86
N ILE A 9 10.93 16.98 -18.72
CA ILE A 9 10.64 16.22 -17.51
C ILE A 9 9.72 15.09 -17.97
N SER A 10 10.04 13.85 -17.61
CA SER A 10 9.23 12.71 -18.01
C SER A 10 7.81 12.91 -17.47
N GLU A 11 6.89 13.47 -18.28
CA GLU A 11 5.49 13.76 -17.92
C GLU A 11 4.67 12.50 -17.57
N ARG A 12 5.34 11.36 -17.42
CA ARG A 12 4.75 10.05 -17.19
C ARG A 12 5.05 9.50 -15.81
N ASP A 13 6.10 9.97 -15.16
CA ASP A 13 6.50 9.48 -13.84
C ASP A 13 6.79 10.61 -12.85
N ILE A 14 6.63 10.27 -11.58
CA ILE A 14 6.98 11.11 -10.43
C ILE A 14 7.92 10.31 -9.54
N VAL A 15 8.76 11.03 -8.80
CA VAL A 15 9.64 10.44 -7.78
C VAL A 15 9.15 10.90 -6.41
N VAL A 16 8.91 9.96 -5.50
CA VAL A 16 8.53 10.24 -4.12
C VAL A 16 9.41 9.41 -3.20
N ASN A 17 10.28 10.10 -2.44
CA ASN A 17 11.27 9.48 -1.57
C ASN A 17 12.02 8.34 -2.28
N GLN A 18 12.67 8.68 -3.40
CA GLN A 18 13.45 7.78 -4.28
C GLN A 18 12.67 6.73 -5.09
N PHE A 19 11.38 6.53 -4.83
CA PHE A 19 10.55 5.57 -5.58
C PHE A 19 9.85 6.24 -6.76
N LYS A 20 9.70 5.50 -7.85
CA LYS A 20 9.04 5.96 -9.08
C LYS A 20 7.61 5.47 -9.17
N PHE A 21 6.72 6.37 -9.60
CA PHE A 21 5.29 6.09 -9.77
C PHE A 21 4.75 6.77 -11.02
N CYS A 22 3.60 6.31 -11.50
CA CYS A 22 2.85 6.98 -12.56
C CYS A 22 2.46 8.40 -12.13
N ALA A 23 2.83 9.42 -12.92
CA ALA A 23 2.52 10.82 -12.60
C ALA A 23 1.01 11.09 -12.50
N LYS A 24 0.19 10.38 -13.27
CA LYS A 24 -1.25 10.64 -13.33
C LYS A 24 -2.03 9.96 -12.21
N HIS A 25 -1.64 8.76 -11.81
CA HIS A 25 -2.43 7.91 -10.91
C HIS A 25 -1.71 7.56 -9.60
N GLY A 26 -0.40 7.82 -9.51
CA GLY A 26 0.41 7.51 -8.35
C GLY A 26 0.71 6.01 -8.20
N ASP A 27 0.22 5.17 -9.11
CA ASP A 27 0.47 3.73 -9.11
C ASP A 27 1.89 3.42 -9.55
N GLU A 28 2.53 2.50 -8.85
CA GLU A 28 3.78 1.89 -9.28
C GLU A 28 3.60 0.99 -10.50
N LEU A 29 2.52 0.20 -10.52
CA LEU A 29 2.05 -0.55 -11.68
C LEU A 29 0.71 0.04 -12.14
N CYS A 30 0.76 0.91 -13.15
CA CYS A 30 -0.43 1.56 -13.67
C CYS A 30 -0.95 0.88 -14.94
N GLN A 31 -2.06 0.15 -14.82
CA GLN A 31 -2.72 -0.48 -15.98
C GLN A 31 -3.32 0.56 -16.96
N SER A 32 -3.72 1.73 -16.44
CA SER A 32 -4.34 2.78 -17.27
C SER A 32 -3.33 3.52 -18.15
N CYS A 33 -2.10 3.67 -17.67
CA CYS A 33 -1.01 4.32 -18.40
C CYS A 33 -0.01 3.33 -19.02
N CYS A 34 -0.20 2.03 -18.76
CA CYS A 34 0.69 0.94 -19.17
C CYS A 34 2.14 1.16 -18.74
N CYS A 35 2.35 1.68 -17.52
CA CYS A 35 3.69 1.82 -16.93
C CYS A 35 3.86 0.88 -15.74
N ASP A 36 5.05 0.31 -15.63
CA ASP A 36 5.44 -0.61 -14.58
C ASP A 36 6.80 -0.17 -14.02
N HIS A 37 6.78 0.40 -12.83
CA HIS A 37 7.96 0.90 -12.12
C HIS A 37 8.43 -0.07 -11.02
N ARG A 38 7.79 -1.24 -10.90
CA ARG A 38 8.12 -2.22 -9.84
C ARG A 38 9.57 -2.67 -9.92
N MET A 39 10.07 -2.93 -11.12
CA MET A 39 11.46 -3.37 -11.31
C MET A 39 12.46 -2.33 -10.79
N SER A 40 12.29 -1.05 -11.12
CA SER A 40 13.21 0.00 -10.63
C SER A 40 13.13 0.18 -9.12
N ASN A 41 11.93 0.13 -8.56
CA ASN A 41 11.75 0.30 -7.13
C ASN A 41 12.22 -0.93 -6.35
N ASN A 42 12.07 -2.15 -6.91
CA ASN A 42 12.63 -3.37 -6.34
C ASN A 42 14.15 -3.31 -6.22
N VAL A 43 14.84 -2.78 -7.24
CA VAL A 43 16.29 -2.53 -7.16
C VAL A 43 16.60 -1.55 -6.02
N THR A 44 15.84 -0.46 -5.88
CA THR A 44 16.02 0.48 -4.75
C THR A 44 15.79 -0.19 -3.39
N ILE A 45 14.79 -1.07 -3.28
CA ILE A 45 14.52 -1.85 -2.07
C ILE A 45 15.71 -2.77 -1.73
N GLU A 46 16.22 -3.49 -2.72
CA GLU A 46 17.37 -4.37 -2.56
C GLU A 46 18.63 -3.60 -2.15
N GLU A 47 18.86 -2.42 -2.74
CA GLU A 47 19.98 -1.54 -2.38
C GLU A 47 19.86 -1.02 -0.93
N GLU A 48 18.66 -0.65 -0.47
CA GLU A 48 18.43 -0.16 0.89
C GLU A 48 18.48 -1.27 1.95
N LEU A 49 18.05 -2.49 1.61
CA LEU A 49 18.09 -3.64 2.53
C LEU A 49 19.46 -4.33 2.56
N GLY A 50 20.24 -4.24 1.48
CA GLY A 50 21.53 -4.92 1.35
C GLY A 50 21.42 -6.43 1.58
N ASP A 51 22.31 -6.99 2.41
CA ASP A 51 22.32 -8.42 2.78
C ASP A 51 21.14 -8.84 3.68
N MET A 52 20.28 -7.91 4.12
CA MET A 52 19.07 -8.24 4.89
C MET A 52 17.87 -8.59 4.01
N SER A 53 18.09 -8.93 2.73
CA SER A 53 17.03 -9.36 1.81
C SER A 53 16.29 -10.61 2.28
N GLU A 54 16.94 -11.45 3.10
CA GLU A 54 16.31 -12.60 3.77
C GLU A 54 15.11 -12.22 4.67
N PHE A 55 14.96 -10.94 5.03
CA PHE A 55 13.89 -10.48 5.91
C PHE A 55 12.53 -10.35 5.22
N LEU A 56 12.51 -10.30 3.88
CA LEU A 56 11.28 -10.47 3.12
C LEU A 56 11.18 -11.97 2.80
N GLU A 57 10.52 -12.74 3.67
CA GLU A 57 10.23 -14.17 3.41
C GLU A 57 9.45 -14.36 2.10
N THR A 58 8.73 -13.31 1.67
CA THR A 58 8.08 -13.20 0.37
C THR A 58 9.05 -12.61 -0.66
N GLU A 59 9.14 -13.22 -1.84
CA GLU A 59 9.90 -12.66 -2.95
C GLU A 59 9.42 -11.23 -3.22
N VAL A 60 10.34 -10.27 -3.32
CA VAL A 60 10.04 -8.85 -3.61
C VAL A 60 9.19 -8.69 -4.88
N GLU A 61 9.22 -9.70 -5.76
CA GLU A 61 8.40 -9.79 -6.98
C GLU A 61 6.91 -10.07 -6.72
N GLU A 62 6.55 -10.71 -5.60
CA GLU A 62 5.17 -11.09 -5.26
C GLU A 62 4.42 -10.03 -4.44
N ARG A 63 5.10 -8.96 -4.02
CA ARG A 63 4.48 -7.90 -3.21
C ARG A 63 3.36 -7.17 -3.98
N GLN A 64 2.45 -6.55 -3.23
CA GLN A 64 1.45 -5.67 -3.83
C GLN A 64 2.14 -4.40 -4.42
N PRO A 65 1.71 -3.93 -5.60
CA PRO A 65 2.17 -2.67 -6.14
C PRO A 65 1.76 -1.49 -5.25
N LEU A 66 2.67 -0.54 -5.06
CA LEU A 66 2.43 0.63 -4.22
C LEU A 66 1.64 1.72 -4.96
N ASN A 67 0.94 2.57 -4.20
CA ASN A 67 0.34 3.81 -4.73
C ASN A 67 0.69 5.01 -3.84
N ALA A 68 1.47 5.95 -4.38
CA ALA A 68 1.94 7.12 -3.65
C ALA A 68 0.81 8.09 -3.25
N TYR A 69 -0.19 8.27 -4.12
CA TYR A 69 -1.31 9.18 -3.86
C TYR A 69 -2.28 8.63 -2.81
N ALA A 70 -2.49 7.31 -2.80
CA ALA A 70 -3.26 6.64 -1.75
C ALA A 70 -2.61 6.80 -0.36
N LEU A 71 -1.28 6.94 -0.33
CA LEU A 71 -0.49 7.19 0.88
C LEU A 71 -0.33 8.70 1.19
N GLY A 72 -1.00 9.57 0.43
CA GLY A 72 -1.10 11.01 0.71
C GLY A 72 0.02 11.84 0.10
N ALA A 73 0.70 11.36 -0.95
CA ALA A 73 1.61 12.21 -1.73
C ALA A 73 0.82 13.26 -2.53
N VAL A 74 1.25 14.52 -2.43
CA VAL A 74 0.70 15.66 -3.15
C VAL A 74 1.84 16.51 -3.71
N ALA A 75 1.64 17.16 -4.85
CA ALA A 75 2.63 18.07 -5.42
C ALA A 75 2.98 19.18 -4.40
N ALA A 76 4.27 19.45 -4.22
CA ALA A 76 4.72 20.50 -3.32
C ALA A 76 4.46 21.88 -3.93
N LEU A 77 3.96 22.82 -3.12
CA LEU A 77 3.53 24.14 -3.60
C LEU A 77 4.68 25.00 -4.16
N HIS A 78 5.91 24.73 -3.74
CA HIS A 78 7.08 25.57 -4.04
C HIS A 78 8.02 24.98 -5.07
N THR A 79 7.78 23.75 -5.52
CA THR A 79 8.64 23.02 -6.44
C THR A 79 7.75 22.21 -7.37
N GLU A 80 7.80 22.52 -8.67
CA GLU A 80 6.92 21.89 -9.66
C GLU A 80 7.18 20.38 -9.84
N GLU A 81 8.31 19.88 -9.34
CA GLU A 81 8.79 18.51 -9.57
C GLU A 81 8.86 17.64 -8.31
N SER A 82 8.59 18.20 -7.12
CA SER A 82 8.71 17.44 -5.87
C SER A 82 7.36 17.16 -5.21
N PHE A 83 7.30 16.09 -4.43
CA PHE A 83 6.10 15.64 -3.76
C PHE A 83 6.28 15.67 -2.25
N GLN A 84 5.28 16.21 -1.58
CA GLN A 84 5.21 16.27 -0.13
C GLN A 84 4.07 15.40 0.39
N CYS A 85 4.18 14.94 1.63
CA CYS A 85 3.06 14.28 2.27
C CYS A 85 1.96 15.28 2.68
N GLU A 86 0.71 14.84 2.63
CA GLU A 86 -0.43 15.68 2.99
C GLU A 86 -0.42 16.07 4.48
N LYS A 87 0.06 15.17 5.36
CA LYS A 87 0.02 15.36 6.82
C LYS A 87 1.10 16.30 7.34
N HIS A 88 2.36 16.05 7.00
CA HIS A 88 3.49 16.83 7.51
C HIS A 88 3.92 17.97 6.59
N LYS A 89 3.43 18.02 5.34
CA LYS A 89 3.82 19.01 4.33
C LYS A 89 5.34 19.07 4.10
N SER A 90 6.04 17.97 4.37
CA SER A 90 7.46 17.80 4.07
C SER A 90 7.61 17.06 2.75
N VAL A 91 8.45 17.59 1.87
CA VAL A 91 8.94 16.89 0.67
C VAL A 91 9.63 15.62 1.11
N ASP A 92 9.37 14.51 0.40
CA ASP A 92 9.97 13.20 0.64
C ASP A 92 9.96 12.80 2.12
N CYS A 93 8.79 12.97 2.76
CA CYS A 93 8.63 12.70 4.18
C CYS A 93 8.97 11.25 4.51
N SER A 94 10.14 11.03 5.11
CA SER A 94 10.64 9.69 5.47
C SER A 94 9.75 8.93 6.43
N THR A 95 8.85 9.59 7.18
CA THR A 95 7.88 8.92 8.06
C THR A 95 6.64 8.43 7.31
N CYS A 96 6.17 9.19 6.32
CA CYS A 96 4.97 8.82 5.55
C CYS A 96 5.29 7.94 4.35
N PHE A 97 6.50 8.11 3.81
CA PHE A 97 6.99 7.42 2.61
C PHE A 97 8.14 6.48 2.96
N ASP A 98 8.08 5.86 4.15
CA ASP A 98 8.93 4.73 4.51
C ASP A 98 8.43 3.49 3.76
N TRP A 99 8.77 3.41 2.47
CA TRP A 99 8.30 2.37 1.57
C TRP A 99 8.67 0.98 2.06
N ILE A 100 9.87 0.82 2.64
CA ILE A 100 10.35 -0.45 3.19
C ILE A 100 9.48 -0.89 4.35
N SER A 101 9.23 -0.03 5.34
CA SER A 101 8.38 -0.36 6.48
C SER A 101 6.93 -0.62 6.06
N ILE A 102 6.43 0.07 5.04
CA ILE A 102 5.10 -0.18 4.48
C ILE A 102 5.03 -1.57 3.86
N ILE A 103 5.97 -1.92 3.00
CA ILE A 103 6.03 -3.24 2.33
C ILE A 103 6.12 -4.37 3.38
N LYS A 104 6.97 -4.20 4.40
CA LYS A 104 7.10 -5.19 5.49
C LYS A 104 5.78 -5.42 6.22
N ARG A 105 5.09 -4.33 6.59
CA ARG A 105 3.78 -4.41 7.25
C ARG A 105 2.74 -5.09 6.37
N GLU A 106 2.69 -4.75 5.08
CA GLU A 106 1.74 -5.38 4.15
C GLU A 106 2.02 -6.88 3.97
N ALA A 107 3.28 -7.29 3.91
CA ALA A 107 3.66 -8.71 3.85
C ALA A 107 3.18 -9.47 5.09
N GLU A 108 3.41 -8.93 6.29
CA GLU A 108 2.97 -9.52 7.55
C GLU A 108 1.42 -9.67 7.61
N GLU A 109 0.68 -8.65 7.16
CA GLU A 109 -0.79 -8.68 7.11
C GLU A 109 -1.34 -9.74 6.13
N VAL A 110 -0.67 -9.93 4.99
CA VAL A 110 -1.02 -10.96 4.00
C VAL A 110 -0.79 -12.36 4.57
N GLU A 111 0.34 -12.60 5.25
CA GLU A 111 0.62 -13.87 5.89
C GLU A 111 -0.38 -14.21 7.00
N GLU A 112 -0.72 -13.25 7.85
CA GLU A 112 -1.71 -13.43 8.90
C GLU A 112 -3.10 -13.76 8.31
N SER A 113 -3.49 -13.03 7.27
CA SER A 113 -4.73 -13.26 6.54
C SER A 113 -4.77 -14.65 5.87
N GLY A 114 -3.65 -15.08 5.27
CA GLY A 114 -3.49 -16.40 4.69
C GLY A 114 -3.65 -17.52 5.73
N ARG A 115 -3.01 -17.38 6.90
CA ARG A 115 -3.13 -18.31 8.02
C ARG A 115 -4.58 -18.40 8.53
N TRP A 116 -5.26 -17.26 8.65
CA TRP A 116 -6.65 -17.21 9.06
C TRP A 116 -7.57 -17.92 8.06
N MET A 117 -7.41 -17.65 6.76
CA MET A 117 -8.18 -18.29 5.70
C MET A 117 -7.95 -19.81 5.66
N GLY A 118 -6.70 -20.26 5.83
CA GLY A 118 -6.37 -21.69 5.93
C GLY A 118 -7.07 -22.37 7.11
N LYS A 119 -7.07 -21.72 8.29
CA LYS A 119 -7.79 -22.22 9.47
C LYS A 119 -9.30 -22.29 9.24
N ARG A 120 -9.87 -21.26 8.60
CA ARG A 120 -11.31 -21.22 8.27
C ARG A 120 -11.69 -22.34 7.31
N ASN A 121 -10.91 -22.54 6.24
CA ASN A 121 -11.16 -23.60 5.27
C ASN A 121 -11.06 -24.98 5.91
N SER A 122 -10.06 -25.22 6.77
CA SER A 122 -9.94 -26.48 7.51
C SER A 122 -11.15 -26.75 8.42
N LEU A 123 -11.70 -25.72 9.06
CA LEU A 123 -12.93 -25.87 9.88
C LEU A 123 -14.15 -26.17 9.00
N GLN A 124 -14.26 -25.52 7.85
CA GLN A 124 -15.34 -25.78 6.89
C GLN A 124 -15.28 -27.22 6.36
N GLU A 125 -14.11 -27.70 5.94
CA GLU A 125 -13.92 -29.09 5.51
C GLU A 125 -14.25 -30.10 6.61
N LYS A 126 -13.92 -29.79 7.87
CA LYS A 126 -14.26 -30.65 9.03
C LYS A 126 -15.77 -30.70 9.30
N LEU A 127 -16.48 -29.59 9.07
CA LEU A 127 -17.95 -29.55 9.16
C LEU A 127 -18.58 -30.33 8.00
N GLU A 128 -18.09 -30.14 6.77
CA GLU A 128 -18.60 -30.82 5.58
C GLU A 128 -18.35 -32.34 5.60
N SER A 129 -17.23 -32.78 6.18
CA SER A 129 -16.89 -34.20 6.35
C SER A 129 -17.59 -34.87 7.54
N GLY A 130 -18.37 -34.13 8.35
CA GLY A 130 -19.03 -34.65 9.55
C GLY A 130 -18.07 -34.99 10.70
N ALA A 131 -16.82 -34.52 10.63
CA ALA A 131 -15.80 -34.72 11.65
C ALA A 131 -15.98 -33.79 12.87
N LEU A 132 -16.84 -32.77 12.76
CA LEU A 132 -17.23 -31.86 13.85
C LEU A 132 -18.76 -31.74 13.93
N ASN A 133 -19.34 -31.86 15.13
CA ASN A 133 -20.74 -31.58 15.38
C ASN A 133 -20.96 -30.08 15.62
N LEU A 134 -22.04 -29.51 15.07
CA LEU A 134 -22.37 -28.09 15.16
C LEU A 134 -22.52 -27.56 16.60
N THR A 135 -22.75 -28.46 17.57
CA THR A 135 -22.95 -28.13 18.99
C THR A 135 -21.66 -27.81 19.74
N ASP A 136 -20.49 -28.12 19.16
CA ASP A 136 -19.18 -27.94 19.83
C ASP A 136 -18.52 -26.59 19.52
N VAL A 137 -19.11 -25.78 18.62
CA VAL A 137 -18.59 -24.45 18.27
C VAL A 137 -19.20 -23.42 19.20
N ALA A 138 -18.47 -23.07 20.27
CA ALA A 138 -18.89 -22.03 21.20
C ALA A 138 -19.07 -20.67 20.48
N PRO A 139 -20.18 -19.94 20.71
CA PRO A 139 -20.42 -18.64 20.10
C PRO A 139 -19.60 -17.59 20.85
N SER A 140 -18.39 -17.31 20.39
CA SER A 140 -17.57 -16.21 20.91
C SER A 140 -17.37 -15.12 19.86
N MET A 141 -18.45 -14.60 19.25
CA MET A 141 -18.39 -13.38 18.45
C MET A 141 -19.71 -12.59 18.51
N VAL A 142 -19.86 -11.78 19.56
CA VAL A 142 -20.65 -10.55 19.53
C VAL A 142 -19.68 -9.39 19.71
N GLY A 143 -19.17 -8.87 18.58
CA GLY A 143 -18.55 -7.55 18.55
C GLY A 143 -19.68 -6.51 18.54
N GLU A 144 -19.86 -5.81 19.65
CA GLU A 144 -20.80 -4.70 19.77
C GLU A 144 -20.40 -3.58 18.80
N SER A 145 -21.17 -3.42 17.71
CA SER A 145 -21.16 -2.21 16.90
C SER A 145 -22.04 -1.16 17.57
N SER A 146 -21.44 -0.26 18.35
CA SER A 146 -22.11 0.94 18.83
C SER A 146 -22.19 1.97 17.70
N VAL A 147 -23.32 1.98 16.99
CA VAL A 147 -23.66 3.05 16.04
C VAL A 147 -24.18 4.24 16.84
N GLY A 148 -23.31 5.20 17.14
CA GLY A 148 -23.69 6.48 17.75
C GLY A 148 -24.30 7.41 16.71
N VAL A 149 -25.61 7.38 16.55
CA VAL A 149 -26.38 8.40 15.82
C VAL A 149 -26.48 9.64 16.70
N ALA A 150 -25.80 10.72 16.33
CA ALA A 150 -26.05 12.04 16.89
C ALA A 150 -26.83 12.88 15.86
N GLN A 151 -28.11 13.09 16.15
CA GLN A 151 -29.06 13.88 15.36
C GLN A 151 -29.35 15.21 16.06
N ALA A 152 -29.39 16.28 15.26
CA ALA A 152 -29.94 17.63 15.53
C ALA A 152 -29.17 18.47 16.57
N VAL A 153 -29.00 19.79 16.42
CA VAL A 153 -30.08 20.78 16.42
C VAL A 153 -29.76 22.00 15.54
N LEU A 154 -30.68 22.35 14.65
CA LEU A 154 -30.84 23.66 14.03
C LEU A 154 -31.32 24.66 15.08
N SER A 155 -30.68 25.82 15.23
CA SER A 155 -31.30 27.01 15.83
C SER A 155 -30.63 28.29 15.33
N ALA A 156 -31.46 29.11 14.67
CA ALA A 156 -31.42 30.56 14.44
C ALA A 156 -30.20 31.17 13.72
#